data_AF-T0ITY4-F1
#
_entry.id   AF-T0ITY4-F1
#
_cell.length_a   1.000
_cell.length_b   1.000
_cell.length_c   1.000
_cell.angle_alpha   90.00
_cell.angle_beta   90.00
_cell.angle_gamma   90.00
#
_symmetry.space_group_name_H-M   'P 1'
#
loop_
_entity.id
_entity.type
_entity.pdbx_description
1 polymer ?
#
loop_
_entity_poly.entity_id
_entity_poly.type
_entity_poly.pdbx_seq_one_letter_code
_entity_poly.pdbx_strand_id
1 'polypeptide(L)'
;MPIAKFETPEGDEVEVDPADVVNISEGAEDETTTIELDSGEEITVVATRLEAAAELGLDPLDFVDADDDDALAEDYDDDDADSGEDGYEDE
;
A
#
# COMPACT_ATOMS: atom_id res chain seq x y z
N MET A 1 17.73 14.77 7.66
CA MET A 1 16.48 15.11 6.94
C MET A 1 15.57 15.82 7.94
N PRO A 2 14.50 16.55 7.54
CA PRO A 2 13.55 17.07 8.52
C PRO A 2 12.82 15.92 9.24
N ILE A 3 12.43 16.14 10.49
CA ILE A 3 11.56 15.22 11.24
C ILE A 3 10.14 15.37 10.70
N ALA A 4 9.51 14.26 10.34
CA ALA A 4 8.13 14.21 9.85
C ALA A 4 7.15 14.12 11.02
N LYS A 5 5.93 14.64 10.84
CA LYS A 5 4.86 14.59 11.84
C LYS A 5 3.68 13.84 11.29
N PHE A 6 3.16 12.92 12.08
CA PHE A 6 1.99 12.13 11.75
C PHE A 6 0.97 12.14 12.86
N GLU A 7 -0.28 11.85 12.52
CA GLU A 7 -1.34 11.58 13.47
C GLU A 7 -1.49 10.06 13.63
N THR A 8 -1.65 9.57 14.86
CA THR A 8 -1.97 8.17 15.14
C THR A 8 -3.48 7.94 15.02
N PRO A 9 -3.95 6.69 14.88
CA PRO A 9 -5.39 6.39 14.90
C PRO A 9 -6.12 6.85 16.16
N GLU A 10 -5.39 7.08 17.26
CA GLU A 10 -5.91 7.58 18.54
C GLU A 10 -6.09 9.11 18.54
N GLY A 11 -5.58 9.80 17.52
CA GLY A 11 -5.59 11.25 17.40
C GLY A 11 -4.41 11.94 18.08
N ASP A 12 -3.35 11.20 18.41
CA ASP A 12 -2.12 11.74 18.97
C ASP A 12 -1.12 12.10 17.86
N GLU A 13 -0.35 13.18 18.06
CA GLU A 13 0.72 13.55 17.13
C GLU A 13 2.03 12.83 17.51
N VAL A 14 2.66 12.21 16.51
CA VAL A 14 3.97 11.55 16.64
C VAL A 14 5.00 12.16 15.68
N GLU A 15 6.24 12.22 16.14
CA GLU A 15 7.39 12.73 15.39
C GLU A 15 8.30 11.57 14.99
N VAL A 16 8.57 11.43 13.69
CA VAL A 16 9.37 10.35 13.12
C VAL A 16 10.59 10.93 12.41
N ASP A 17 11.79 10.50 12.81
CA ASP A 17 13.00 10.84 12.07
C ASP A 17 13.19 9.83 10.92
N PRO A 18 13.22 10.28 9.66
CA PRO A 18 13.43 9.40 8.51
C PRO A 18 14.81 8.69 8.54
N ALA A 19 15.77 9.16 9.34
CA ALA A 19 17.04 8.47 9.52
C ALA A 19 16.91 7.19 10.35
N ASP A 20 15.85 7.07 11.16
CA ASP A 20 15.59 5.90 12.00
C ASP A 20 14.64 4.90 11.33
N VAL A 21 14.00 5.24 10.21
CA VAL A 21 13.05 4.37 9.52
C VAL A 21 13.77 3.27 8.75
N VAL A 22 13.39 2.01 9.03
CA VAL A 22 13.94 0.82 8.35
C VAL A 22 12.92 0.12 7.46
N ASN A 23 11.62 0.27 7.73
CA ASN A 23 10.56 -0.29 6.91
C ASN A 23 9.27 0.55 6.99
N ILE A 24 8.46 0.53 5.94
CA ILE A 24 7.14 1.15 5.86
C ILE A 24 6.18 0.16 5.19
N SER A 25 5.16 -0.29 5.92
CA SER A 25 4.18 -1.27 5.44
C SER A 25 2.75 -0.78 5.66
N GLU A 26 1.78 -1.35 4.93
CA GLU A 26 0.38 -1.07 5.20
C GLU A 26 -0.01 -1.48 6.62
N GLY A 27 -0.81 -0.62 7.27
CA GLY A 27 -1.33 -0.88 8.59
C GLY A 27 -2.50 -1.87 8.56
N ALA A 28 -2.96 -2.25 9.75
CA ALA A 28 -4.09 -3.18 9.91
C ALA A 28 -5.45 -2.55 9.57
N GLU A 29 -5.54 -1.22 9.59
CA GLU A 29 -6.75 -0.45 9.29
C GLU A 29 -6.60 0.26 7.93
N ASP A 30 -7.71 0.50 7.25
CA ASP A 30 -7.73 1.27 6.01
C ASP A 30 -7.07 2.64 6.21
N GLU A 31 -6.30 3.08 5.20
CA GLU A 31 -5.63 4.39 5.21
C GLU A 31 -4.63 4.58 6.37
N THR A 32 -4.15 3.48 6.96
CA THR A 32 -3.08 3.49 7.95
C THR A 32 -1.80 2.84 7.42
N THR A 33 -0.67 3.27 7.99
CA THR A 33 0.65 2.76 7.67
C THR A 33 1.40 2.45 8.95
N THR A 34 2.12 1.33 8.98
CA THR A 34 3.03 0.97 10.06
C THR A 34 4.46 1.31 9.64
N ILE A 35 5.14 2.09 10.47
CA ILE A 35 6.52 2.51 10.30
C ILE A 35 7.38 1.77 11.32
N GLU A 36 8.34 0.98 10.84
CA GLU A 36 9.33 0.30 11.68
C GLU A 36 10.59 1.15 11.80
N LEU A 37 11.06 1.33 13.03
CA LEU A 37 12.29 2.06 13.35
C LEU A 37 13.47 1.10 13.62
N ASP A 38 14.70 1.60 13.48
CA ASP A 38 15.95 0.84 13.78
C ASP A 38 16.02 0.35 15.24
N SER A 39 15.29 1.02 16.14
CA SER A 39 15.09 0.58 17.52
C SER A 39 14.25 -0.70 17.67
N GLY A 40 13.57 -1.12 16.59
CA GLY A 40 12.56 -2.18 16.60
C GLY A 40 11.19 -1.72 17.10
N GLU A 41 10.97 -0.42 17.20
CA GLU A 41 9.66 0.15 17.53
C GLU A 41 8.81 0.29 16.25
N GLU A 42 7.53 -0.06 16.36
CA GLU A 42 6.56 0.03 15.28
C GLU A 42 5.52 1.09 15.62
N ILE A 43 5.33 2.06 14.71
CA ILE A 43 4.42 3.19 14.89
C ILE A 43 3.35 3.13 13.79
N THR A 44 2.08 3.05 14.19
CA THR A 44 0.96 3.13 13.25
C THR A 44 0.49 4.57 13.12
N VAL A 45 0.37 5.05 11.88
CA VAL A 45 -0.02 6.41 11.54
C VAL A 45 -1.19 6.43 10.55
N VAL A 46 -2.00 7.50 10.61
CA VAL A 46 -3.11 7.76 9.70
C VAL A 46 -2.57 8.44 8.45
N ALA A 47 -2.02 7.64 7.56
CA ALA A 47 -1.54 8.05 6.24
C ALA A 47 -1.45 6.80 5.35
N THR A 48 -1.63 6.97 4.05
CA THR A 48 -1.26 5.90 3.11
C THR A 48 0.26 5.73 3.06
N ARG A 49 0.71 4.54 2.61
CA ARG A 49 2.14 4.23 2.50
C ARG A 49 2.88 5.27 1.66
N LEU A 50 2.26 5.72 0.57
CA LEU A 50 2.80 6.72 -0.34
C LEU A 50 2.94 8.09 0.33
N GLU A 51 1.94 8.50 1.11
CA GLU A 51 1.96 9.77 1.85
C GLU A 51 3.01 9.74 2.97
N ALA A 52 3.10 8.64 3.71
CA ALA A 52 4.10 8.46 4.76
C ALA A 52 5.53 8.56 4.20
N ALA A 53 5.81 7.84 3.10
CA ALA A 53 7.11 7.90 2.44
C ALA A 53 7.42 9.32 1.91
N ALA A 54 6.43 10.01 1.32
CA ALA A 54 6.61 11.37 0.81
C ALA A 54 6.94 12.39 1.92
N GLU A 55 6.25 12.33 3.05
CA GLU A 55 6.51 13.21 4.21
C GLU A 55 7.89 12.94 4.83
N LEU A 56 8.31 11.67 4.85
CA LEU A 56 9.65 11.26 5.29
C LEU A 56 10.75 11.59 4.26
N GLY A 57 10.38 11.95 3.04
CA GLY A 57 11.31 12.20 1.94
C GLY A 57 12.01 10.92 1.46
N LEU A 58 11.37 9.77 1.64
CA LEU A 58 11.84 8.45 1.25
C LEU A 58 11.21 8.03 -0.08
N ASP A 59 11.86 7.10 -0.77
CA ASP A 59 11.28 6.52 -1.97
C ASP A 59 10.28 5.42 -1.57
N PRO A 60 8.99 5.52 -1.95
CA PRO A 60 8.00 4.53 -1.57
C PRO A 60 8.29 3.15 -2.19
N LEU A 61 9.01 3.08 -3.31
CA LEU A 61 9.33 1.83 -3.99
C LEU A 61 10.43 1.03 -3.28
N ASP A 62 11.21 1.66 -2.40
CA ASP A 62 12.19 0.95 -1.55
C ASP A 62 11.49 0.00 -0.54
N PHE A 63 10.19 0.18 -0.30
CA PHE A 63 9.39 -0.58 0.67
C PHE A 63 8.27 -1.42 0.04
N VAL A 64 8.27 -1.56 -1.29
CA VAL A 64 7.35 -2.47 -1.99
C VAL A 64 8.09 -3.78 -2.23
N ASP A 65 7.61 -4.84 -1.60
CA ASP A 65 8.07 -6.19 -1.93
C ASP A 65 7.55 -6.54 -3.34
N ALA A 66 8.44 -7.08 -4.18
CA ALA A 66 8.09 -7.41 -5.57
C ALA A 66 7.01 -8.52 -5.68
N ASP A 67 6.75 -9.24 -4.60
CA ASP A 67 5.72 -10.28 -4.48
C ASP A 67 4.33 -9.74 -4.08
N ASP A 68 4.20 -8.48 -3.66
CA ASP A 68 2.93 -7.89 -3.19
C ASP A 68 1.99 -7.52 -4.38
N ASP A 69 2.54 -7.33 -5.58
CA ASP A 69 1.82 -6.93 -6.80
C ASP A 69 0.94 -8.07 -7.39
N ASP A 70 1.22 -9.33 -7.05
CA ASP A 70 0.51 -10.51 -7.59
C ASP A 70 -0.89 -10.71 -6.99
N ALA A 71 -1.26 -10.00 -5.91
CA ALA A 71 -2.56 -10.15 -5.26
C ALA A 71 -3.70 -9.34 -5.91
N LEU A 72 -3.39 -8.39 -6.80
CA LEU A 72 -4.39 -7.51 -7.45
C LEU A 72 -4.89 -8.00 -8.82
N ALA A 73 -4.36 -9.11 -9.34
CA ALA A 73 -4.61 -9.55 -10.70
C ALA A 73 -5.71 -10.64 -10.87
N GLU A 74 -6.38 -11.08 -9.80
CA GLU A 74 -7.27 -12.25 -9.85
C GLU A 74 -8.79 -11.97 -10.00
N ASP A 75 -9.24 -10.79 -10.44
CA ASP A 75 -10.66 -10.59 -10.78
C ASP A 75 -10.92 -9.55 -11.88
N TYR A 76 -10.31 -9.73 -13.05
CA TYR A 76 -10.88 -9.23 -14.30
C TYR A 76 -11.35 -10.41 -15.13
N ASP A 77 -12.44 -11.04 -14.69
CA ASP A 77 -13.24 -11.96 -15.49
C ASP A 77 -13.95 -11.12 -16.58
N ASP A 78 -13.21 -10.82 -17.65
CA ASP A 78 -13.70 -10.25 -18.91
C ASP A 78 -14.53 -11.31 -19.65
N ASP A 79 -15.70 -11.68 -19.13
CA ASP A 79 -16.67 -12.56 -19.82
C ASP A 79 -17.57 -11.74 -20.77
N ASP A 80 -16.96 -10.87 -21.57
CA ASP A 80 -17.64 -10.11 -22.63
C ASP A 80 -16.89 -10.26 -23.98
N ALA A 81 -16.81 -11.50 -24.46
CA ALA A 81 -16.49 -11.80 -25.86
C ALA A 81 -17.74 -12.28 -26.63
N ASP A 82 -18.37 -11.28 -27.25
CA ASP A 82 -19.47 -11.26 -28.19
C ASP A 82 -19.36 -12.20 -29.42
N SER A 83 -20.53 -12.59 -29.96
CA SER A 83 -20.87 -12.85 -31.38
C SER A 83 -20.54 -14.18 -32.08
N GLY A 84 -21.58 -15.01 -32.21
CA GLY A 84 -22.23 -15.34 -33.51
C GLY A 84 -21.49 -16.22 -34.54
N GLU A 85 -21.92 -17.48 -34.69
CA GLU A 85 -21.85 -18.19 -35.98
C GLU A 85 -23.07 -19.12 -36.15
N ASP A 86 -23.83 -18.82 -37.21
CA ASP A 86 -24.93 -19.58 -37.81
C ASP A 86 -24.56 -21.04 -38.11
N GLY A 87 -25.49 -21.97 -37.89
CA GLY A 87 -25.32 -23.37 -38.31
C GLY A 87 -26.64 -24.14 -38.37
N TYR A 88 -27.38 -23.96 -39.46
CA TYR A 88 -28.53 -24.80 -39.86
C TYR A 88 -28.07 -26.24 -40.06
N GLU A 89 -28.73 -27.22 -39.45
CA GLU A 89 -28.82 -28.58 -40.03
C GLU A 89 -30.25 -29.14 -39.85
N ASP A 90 -30.83 -29.45 -41.00
CA ASP A 90 -32.12 -30.06 -41.28
C ASP A 90 -31.87 -31.58 -41.38
N GLU A 91 -32.54 -32.43 -40.58
CA GLU A 91 -32.91 -33.81 -40.97
C GLU A 91 -34.05 -34.38 -40.10
#